data_AF-A0A4U0Y4R0-F1
#
_entry.id   AF-A0A4U0Y4R0-F1
#
_cell.length_a   1.000
_cell.length_b   1.000
_cell.length_c   1.000
_cell.angle_alpha   90.00
_cell.angle_beta   90.00
_cell.angle_gamma   90.00
#
_symmetry.space_group_name_H-M   'P 1'
#
loop_
_entity.id
_entity.type
_entity.pdbx_description
1 polymer ?
#
loop_
_entity_poly.entity_id
_entity_poly.type
_entity_poly.pdbx_seq_one_letter_code
_entity_poly.pdbx_strand_id
1 'polypeptide(L)'
;MRYGKTLQQAIYPPWRDNYIDYAKLKKILRDDDSAPSSPSTETVGEKWTDEDEGKFVDELVNVQLEKVHAFHKETYEKLRERTAKCEARLDTVAVAEHGVSKQDQAEGGAENGGEEGKSNGEGSGNGNGKKAVPSEDEKKSILTEVLSELDLITKETNELEKYSRINYTGFLKAVKKHDRKRGGSYRVRPLLQVRLAALPFNTEDYSPLLY
;
A
#
# COMPACT_ATOMS: atom_id res chain seq x y z
N MET A 1 12.66 27.88 1.20
CA MET A 1 11.64 26.94 1.75
C MET A 1 12.33 25.67 2.26
N ARG A 2 12.17 25.34 3.55
CA ARG A 2 12.82 24.18 4.19
C ARG A 2 11.95 22.93 4.06
N TYR A 3 12.01 22.25 2.92
CA TYR A 3 11.23 21.01 2.71
C TYR A 3 11.51 19.94 3.75
N GLY A 4 12.73 19.86 4.31
CA GLY A 4 13.03 18.94 5.41
C GLY A 4 12.12 19.12 6.63
N LYS A 5 11.71 20.36 6.96
CA LYS A 5 10.76 20.63 8.06
C LYS A 5 9.34 20.17 7.69
N THR A 6 8.94 20.39 6.44
CA THR A 6 7.65 19.91 5.92
C THR A 6 7.57 18.38 5.93
N LEU A 7 8.64 17.71 5.52
CA LEU A 7 8.74 16.25 5.57
C LEU A 7 8.58 15.75 7.00
N GLN A 8 9.35 16.28 7.95
CA GLN A 8 9.27 15.89 9.36
C GLN A 8 7.88 16.06 9.98
N GLN A 9 7.16 17.13 9.63
CA GLN A 9 5.81 17.38 10.13
C GLN A 9 4.75 16.45 9.53
N ALA A 10 5.00 15.91 8.34
CA ALA A 10 4.05 15.09 7.60
C ALA A 10 4.39 13.58 7.67
N ILE A 11 5.41 13.20 8.45
CA ILE A 11 5.76 11.81 8.70
C ILE A 11 4.71 11.18 9.60
N TYR A 12 4.15 10.07 9.14
CA TYR A 12 3.40 9.16 9.98
C TYR A 12 4.38 8.40 10.90
N PRO A 13 4.30 8.54 12.25
CA PRO A 13 5.32 8.03 13.17
C PRO A 13 5.62 6.53 13.04
N PRO A 14 4.63 5.65 12.79
CA PRO A 14 4.87 4.22 12.55
C PRO A 14 5.73 3.92 11.32
N TRP A 15 5.73 4.79 10.30
CA TRP A 15 6.43 4.55 9.03
C TRP A 15 7.63 5.46 8.82
N ARG A 16 8.06 6.19 9.86
CA ARG A 16 9.12 7.21 9.80
C ARG A 16 10.40 6.72 9.10
N ASP A 17 10.79 5.46 9.34
CA ASP A 17 12.06 4.88 8.87
C ASP A 17 12.01 4.55 7.36
N ASN A 18 10.79 4.43 6.81
CA ASN A 18 10.54 4.12 5.41
C ASN A 18 10.41 5.37 4.53
N TYR A 19 10.37 6.58 5.10
CA TYR A 19 10.39 7.81 4.29
C TYR A 19 11.77 8.07 3.68
N ILE A 20 11.80 8.87 2.62
CA ILE A 20 13.03 9.35 1.99
C ILE A 20 13.91 10.10 2.99
N ASP A 21 15.18 9.71 3.09
CA ASP A 21 16.15 10.40 3.95
C ASP A 21 16.71 11.66 3.26
N TYR A 22 15.91 12.72 3.30
CA TYR A 22 16.27 14.01 2.73
C TYR A 22 17.46 14.66 3.46
N ALA A 23 17.73 14.30 4.72
CA ALA A 23 18.87 14.83 5.46
C ALA A 23 20.18 14.22 4.96
N LYS A 24 20.22 12.90 4.78
CA LYS A 24 21.36 12.17 4.20
C LYS A 24 21.64 12.64 2.77
N LEU A 25 20.61 12.77 1.92
CA LEU A 25 20.76 13.28 0.55
C LEU A 25 21.37 14.69 0.54
N LYS A 26 20.93 15.60 1.42
CA LYS A 26 21.53 16.94 1.55
C LYS A 26 22.99 16.88 2.01
N LYS A 27 23.33 15.96 2.92
CA LYS A 27 24.71 15.78 3.40
C LYS A 27 25.63 15.29 2.29
N ILE A 28 25.17 14.36 1.45
CA ILE A 28 25.91 13.88 0.26
C ILE A 28 26.11 15.02 -0.75
N LEU A 29 25.08 15.86 -0.95
CA LEU A 29 25.15 17.07 -1.75
C LEU A 29 26.07 18.16 -1.16
N ARG A 30 26.70 17.92 0.01
CA ARG A 30 27.50 18.88 0.79
C ARG A 30 26.80 20.24 0.89
N ASP A 31 25.48 20.20 1.06
CA ASP A 31 24.63 21.38 1.19
C ASP A 31 24.60 21.79 2.67
N ASP A 32 25.74 22.30 3.16
CA ASP A 32 25.79 22.97 4.46
C ASP A 32 25.01 24.29 4.33
N ASP A 33 23.99 24.48 5.16
CA ASP A 33 23.16 25.69 5.22
C ASP A 33 24.00 26.95 5.58
N SER A 34 25.29 26.78 5.91
CA SER A 34 26.23 27.82 6.36
C SER A 34 27.12 28.39 5.25
N ALA A 35 27.22 27.75 4.08
CA ALA A 35 28.05 28.25 2.99
C ALA A 35 27.29 29.36 2.22
N PRO A 36 27.82 30.59 2.11
CA PRO A 36 27.18 31.62 1.31
C PRO A 36 27.03 31.10 -0.12
N SER A 37 25.86 31.32 -0.71
CA SER A 37 25.58 31.06 -2.13
C SER A 37 26.36 32.06 -2.99
N SER A 38 27.68 32.11 -2.84
CA SER A 38 28.57 32.99 -3.59
C SER A 38 29.28 32.15 -4.65
N PRO A 39 29.18 32.49 -5.94
CA PRO A 39 29.84 31.74 -7.03
C PRO A 39 31.38 31.79 -6.99
N SER A 40 31.97 32.54 -6.06
CA SER A 40 33.32 33.10 -6.24
C SER A 40 34.43 32.46 -5.40
N THR A 41 34.18 31.38 -4.66
CA THR A 41 35.22 30.73 -3.86
C THR A 41 35.18 29.23 -4.05
N GLU A 42 35.45 28.76 -5.27
CA GLU A 42 35.88 27.38 -5.48
C GLU A 42 37.29 27.24 -4.87
N THR A 43 37.37 26.78 -3.63
CA THR A 43 38.64 26.26 -3.13
C THR A 43 38.96 24.98 -3.90
N VAL A 44 40.23 24.85 -4.33
CA VAL A 44 40.72 23.84 -5.29
C VAL A 44 40.49 22.38 -4.84
N GLY A 45 40.01 22.14 -3.61
CA GLY A 45 39.70 20.81 -3.05
C GLY A 45 38.23 20.38 -3.01
N GLU A 46 37.27 21.23 -3.44
CA GLU A 46 35.82 20.96 -3.33
C GLU A 46 35.10 20.82 -4.70
N LYS A 47 35.86 20.49 -5.74
CA LYS A 47 35.27 20.26 -7.06
C LYS A 47 34.41 18.99 -7.01
N TRP A 48 33.13 19.13 -7.36
CA TRP A 48 32.21 17.99 -7.47
C TRP A 48 32.72 17.02 -8.53
N THR A 49 33.01 15.80 -8.10
CA THR A 49 33.57 14.76 -8.96
C THR A 49 32.48 13.85 -9.51
N ASP A 50 32.80 13.12 -10.58
CA ASP A 50 31.91 12.08 -11.12
C ASP A 50 31.65 10.96 -10.08
N GLU A 51 32.57 10.75 -9.13
CA GLU A 51 32.35 9.85 -8.00
C GLU A 51 31.31 10.38 -7.00
N ASP A 52 31.30 11.69 -6.72
CA ASP A 52 30.28 12.32 -5.86
C ASP A 52 28.90 12.26 -6.54
N GLU A 53 28.85 12.47 -7.87
CA GLU A 53 27.65 12.29 -8.69
C GLU A 53 27.12 10.86 -8.59
N GLY A 54 28.00 9.88 -8.81
CA GLY A 54 27.66 8.46 -8.70
C GLY A 54 27.11 8.10 -7.33
N LYS A 55 27.74 8.56 -6.24
CA LYS A 55 27.27 8.33 -4.87
C LYS A 55 25.89 8.93 -4.61
N PHE A 56 25.63 10.13 -5.14
CA PHE A 56 24.32 10.77 -4.99
C PHE A 56 23.23 10.01 -5.76
N VAL A 57 23.49 9.65 -7.02
CA VAL A 57 22.54 8.93 -7.87
C VAL A 57 22.26 7.53 -7.31
N ASP A 58 23.29 6.82 -6.89
CA ASP A 58 23.19 5.50 -6.27
C ASP A 58 22.34 5.55 -4.99
N GLU A 59 22.65 6.48 -4.08
CA GLU A 59 21.83 6.64 -2.87
C GLU A 59 20.39 7.04 -3.20
N LEU A 60 20.16 7.95 -4.16
CA LEU A 60 18.83 8.43 -4.49
C LEU A 60 17.96 7.34 -5.12
N VAL A 61 18.50 6.61 -6.10
CA VAL A 61 17.75 5.69 -6.96
C VAL A 61 17.82 4.25 -6.47
N ASN A 62 19.00 3.77 -6.10
CA ASN A 62 19.16 2.36 -5.74
C ASN A 62 18.86 2.14 -4.25
N VAL A 63 19.08 3.12 -3.38
CA VAL A 63 18.80 2.98 -1.94
C VAL A 63 17.44 3.57 -1.57
N GLN A 64 17.25 4.88 -1.74
CA GLN A 64 16.08 5.57 -1.21
C GLN A 64 14.80 5.24 -1.98
N LEU A 65 14.87 5.19 -3.32
CA LEU A 65 13.71 4.89 -4.16
C LEU A 65 13.27 3.42 -4.01
N GLU A 66 14.21 2.47 -4.01
CA GLU A 66 13.88 1.06 -3.79
C GLU A 66 13.28 0.84 -2.39
N LYS A 67 13.82 1.47 -1.35
CA LYS A 67 13.27 1.40 0.01
C LYS A 67 11.82 1.87 0.06
N VAL A 68 11.54 3.05 -0.51
CA VAL A 68 10.17 3.63 -0.52
C VAL A 68 9.22 2.73 -1.31
N HIS A 69 9.65 2.25 -2.48
CA HIS A 69 8.84 1.38 -3.32
C HIS A 69 8.57 0.02 -2.65
N ALA A 70 9.59 -0.61 -2.05
CA ALA A 70 9.44 -1.89 -1.36
C ALA A 70 8.45 -1.79 -0.20
N PHE A 71 8.57 -0.75 0.64
CA PHE A 71 7.65 -0.53 1.74
C PHE A 71 6.22 -0.23 1.26
N HIS A 72 6.08 0.60 0.22
CA HIS A 72 4.79 0.92 -0.38
C HIS A 72 4.09 -0.35 -0.89
N LYS A 73 4.80 -1.16 -1.69
CA LYS A 73 4.29 -2.43 -2.22
C LYS A 73 3.88 -3.39 -1.10
N GLU A 74 4.74 -3.59 -0.10
CA GLU A 74 4.46 -4.49 1.03
C GLU A 74 3.23 -4.01 1.82
N THR A 75 3.09 -2.71 2.04
CA THR A 75 1.96 -2.13 2.76
C THR A 75 0.67 -2.24 1.95
N TYR A 76 0.73 -2.00 0.64
CA TYR A 76 -0.40 -2.18 -0.26
C TYR A 76 -0.87 -3.64 -0.29
N GLU A 77 0.04 -4.60 -0.42
CA GLU A 77 -0.28 -6.03 -0.38
C GLU A 77 -0.93 -6.42 0.95
N LYS A 78 -0.40 -5.96 2.09
CA LYS A 78 -1.01 -6.17 3.41
C LYS A 78 -2.41 -5.60 3.52
N LEU A 79 -2.65 -4.39 3.01
CA LEU A 79 -3.98 -3.78 3.02
C LEU A 79 -4.94 -4.57 2.15
N ARG A 80 -4.52 -4.98 0.95
CA ARG A 80 -5.32 -5.82 0.06
C ARG A 80 -5.69 -7.16 0.68
N GLU A 81 -4.74 -7.84 1.33
CA GLU A 81 -4.99 -9.10 2.04
C GLU A 81 -5.98 -8.91 3.20
N ARG A 82 -5.83 -7.83 3.97
CA ARG A 82 -6.76 -7.49 5.07
C ARG A 82 -8.16 -7.19 4.54
N THR A 83 -8.29 -6.45 3.44
CA THR A 83 -9.58 -6.19 2.78
C THR A 83 -10.22 -7.49 2.31
N ALA A 84 -9.49 -8.36 1.61
CA ALA A 84 -10.00 -9.66 1.15
C ALA A 84 -10.42 -10.56 2.32
N LYS A 85 -9.72 -10.49 3.46
CA LYS A 85 -10.12 -11.21 4.68
C LYS A 85 -11.40 -10.65 5.29
N CYS A 86 -11.58 -9.33 5.29
CA CYS A 86 -12.83 -8.70 5.73
C CYS A 86 -14.00 -9.09 4.82
N GLU A 87 -13.81 -9.07 3.49
CA GLU A 87 -14.80 -9.52 2.50
C GLU A 87 -15.20 -10.98 2.75
N ALA A 88 -14.23 -11.89 2.91
CA ALA A 88 -14.50 -13.30 3.18
C ALA A 88 -15.28 -13.50 4.51
N ARG A 89 -14.99 -12.72 5.55
CA ARG A 89 -15.76 -12.77 6.81
C ARG A 89 -17.18 -12.25 6.60
N LEU A 90 -17.36 -11.19 5.81
CA LEU A 90 -18.68 -10.63 5.50
C LEU A 90 -19.53 -11.61 4.68
N ASP A 91 -18.96 -12.26 3.67
CA ASP A 91 -19.62 -13.27 2.85
C ASP A 91 -20.14 -14.46 3.69
N THR A 92 -19.35 -14.91 4.68
CA THR A 92 -19.81 -15.99 5.58
C THR A 92 -21.04 -15.60 6.40
N VAL A 93 -21.15 -14.33 6.79
CA VAL A 93 -22.32 -13.80 7.51
C VAL A 93 -23.49 -13.60 6.55
N ALA A 94 -23.25 -13.11 5.33
CA ALA A 94 -24.29 -12.90 4.32
C ALA A 94 -24.92 -14.21 3.82
N VAL A 95 -24.12 -15.26 3.60
CA VAL A 95 -24.62 -16.60 3.25
C VAL A 95 -25.42 -17.21 4.40
N ALA A 96 -25.03 -16.94 5.66
CA ALA A 96 -25.80 -17.35 6.82
C ALA A 96 -27.15 -16.60 6.94
N GLU A 97 -27.29 -15.40 6.40
CA GLU A 97 -28.59 -14.70 6.31
C GLU A 97 -29.45 -15.21 5.14
N HIS A 98 -28.88 -15.38 3.94
CA HIS A 98 -29.64 -15.83 2.77
C HIS A 98 -29.98 -17.33 2.80
N GLY A 99 -29.27 -18.13 3.61
CA GLY A 99 -29.57 -19.54 3.83
C GLY A 99 -30.78 -19.82 4.73
N VAL A 100 -31.36 -18.79 5.38
CA VAL A 100 -32.50 -18.95 6.30
C VAL A 100 -33.86 -18.66 5.62
N SER A 101 -33.87 -18.13 4.40
CA SER A 101 -35.10 -17.69 3.72
C SER A 101 -35.72 -18.69 2.73
N LYS A 102 -35.36 -19.98 2.78
CA LYS A 102 -36.05 -21.04 2.02
C LYS A 102 -36.68 -22.07 2.96
N GLN A 103 -37.80 -21.68 3.57
CA GLN A 103 -38.86 -22.62 3.92
C GLN A 103 -40.20 -21.99 3.55
N ASP A 104 -40.42 -21.85 2.25
CA ASP A 104 -41.75 -21.56 1.71
C ASP A 104 -42.64 -22.80 1.86
N GLN A 105 -43.86 -22.53 2.30
CA GLN A 105 -45.02 -23.38 2.20
C GLN A 105 -45.17 -23.90 0.76
N ALA A 106 -45.35 -25.21 0.63
CA ALA A 106 -45.93 -25.81 -0.57
C ALA A 106 -46.89 -26.91 -0.12
N GLU A 107 -48.15 -26.53 0.11
CA GLU A 107 -49.28 -27.46 0.09
C GLU A 107 -49.72 -27.72 -1.36
N GLY A 108 -49.95 -29.00 -1.66
CA GLY A 108 -51.07 -29.42 -2.50
C GLY A 108 -50.79 -29.71 -3.98
N GLY A 109 -50.83 -30.99 -4.35
CA GLY A 109 -51.07 -31.42 -5.73
C GLY A 109 -50.51 -32.79 -6.07
N ALA A 110 -51.30 -33.84 -5.85
CA ALA A 110 -51.01 -35.23 -6.17
C ALA A 110 -51.25 -35.58 -7.66
N GLU A 111 -50.65 -36.72 -8.06
CA GLU A 111 -50.93 -37.66 -9.18
C GLU A 111 -49.68 -37.84 -10.09
N ASN A 112 -48.90 -38.93 -10.06
CA ASN A 112 -49.07 -40.41 -10.10
C ASN A 112 -48.68 -40.99 -11.49
N GLY A 113 -47.92 -42.10 -11.46
CA GLY A 113 -47.44 -42.91 -12.59
C GLY A 113 -45.93 -42.72 -12.86
N GLY A 114 -45.03 -43.69 -12.71
CA GLY A 114 -45.10 -45.11 -12.40
C GLY A 114 -43.83 -45.77 -12.97
N GLU A 115 -43.09 -46.50 -12.10
CA GLU A 115 -42.15 -47.62 -12.38
C GLU A 115 -40.92 -47.38 -13.30
N GLU A 116 -39.72 -47.95 -13.12
CA GLU A 116 -39.09 -48.88 -12.18
C GLU A 116 -37.58 -48.86 -12.49
N GLY A 117 -36.71 -49.08 -11.50
CA GLY A 117 -35.26 -49.15 -11.75
C GLY A 117 -34.41 -49.34 -10.49
N LYS A 118 -34.63 -50.45 -9.79
CA LYS A 118 -33.83 -50.93 -8.64
C LYS A 118 -32.36 -51.18 -9.04
N SER A 119 -31.40 -50.63 -8.30
CA SER A 119 -30.27 -51.43 -7.79
C SER A 119 -29.70 -50.81 -6.51
N ASN A 120 -29.64 -51.65 -5.47
CA ASN A 120 -29.09 -51.39 -4.14
C ASN A 120 -27.57 -51.53 -4.16
N GLY A 121 -26.89 -50.81 -3.25
CA GLY A 121 -25.50 -51.06 -2.87
C GLY A 121 -25.04 -50.09 -1.78
N GLU A 122 -25.25 -50.49 -0.54
CA GLU A 122 -25.04 -49.75 0.72
C GLU A 122 -23.59 -49.27 0.95
N GLY A 123 -23.46 -48.11 1.61
CA GLY A 123 -22.20 -47.56 2.09
C GLY A 123 -22.43 -46.45 3.11
N SER A 124 -22.80 -46.85 4.33
CA SER A 124 -23.00 -46.03 5.53
C SER A 124 -21.78 -45.15 5.85
N GLY A 125 -22.03 -43.88 6.19
CA GLY A 125 -20.99 -42.90 6.54
C GLY A 125 -21.56 -41.58 7.02
N ASN A 126 -22.27 -41.64 8.14
CA ASN A 126 -22.85 -40.51 8.88
C ASN A 126 -21.77 -39.46 9.22
N GLY A 127 -21.99 -38.20 8.82
CA GLY A 127 -21.06 -37.10 9.06
C GLY A 127 -21.75 -35.76 8.91
N ASN A 128 -22.82 -35.56 9.68
CA ASN A 128 -23.58 -34.33 9.81
C ASN A 128 -22.69 -33.20 10.36
N GLY A 129 -21.88 -32.59 9.50
CA GLY A 129 -21.16 -31.36 9.76
C GLY A 129 -22.11 -30.17 9.65
N LYS A 130 -23.08 -30.06 10.57
CA LYS A 130 -23.76 -28.80 10.85
C LYS A 130 -22.66 -27.78 11.15
N LYS A 131 -22.27 -26.96 10.16
CA LYS A 131 -21.65 -25.66 10.46
C LYS A 131 -22.69 -24.92 11.28
N ALA A 132 -22.40 -24.76 12.57
CA ALA A 132 -23.28 -24.06 13.50
C ALA A 132 -23.67 -22.72 12.87
N VAL A 133 -24.97 -22.49 12.73
CA VAL A 133 -25.50 -21.19 12.35
C VAL A 133 -24.99 -20.22 13.43
N PRO A 134 -24.19 -19.19 13.08
CA PRO A 134 -23.68 -18.25 14.07
C PRO A 134 -24.87 -17.62 14.81
N SER A 135 -24.81 -17.56 16.13
CA SER A 135 -25.83 -16.89 16.94
C SER A 135 -25.96 -15.41 16.53
N GLU A 136 -27.15 -14.82 16.64
CA GLU A 136 -27.39 -13.40 16.33
C GLU A 136 -26.41 -12.45 17.06
N ASP A 137 -25.99 -12.82 18.27
CA ASP A 137 -25.00 -12.05 19.05
C ASP A 137 -23.57 -12.23 18.51
N GLU A 138 -23.23 -13.41 18.00
CA GLU A 138 -21.94 -13.68 17.36
C GLU A 138 -21.83 -12.96 16.01
N LYS A 139 -22.93 -12.89 15.24
CA LYS A 139 -22.99 -12.12 13.99
C LYS A 139 -22.79 -10.62 14.23
N LYS A 140 -23.48 -10.05 15.22
CA LYS A 140 -23.30 -8.63 15.59
C LYS A 140 -21.88 -8.34 16.04
N SER A 141 -21.28 -9.24 16.81
CA SER A 141 -19.88 -9.12 17.23
C SER A 141 -18.92 -9.14 16.03
N ILE A 142 -19.07 -10.10 15.11
CA ILE A 142 -18.27 -10.20 13.88
C ILE A 142 -18.44 -8.95 13.02
N LEU A 143 -19.67 -8.44 12.89
CA LEU A 143 -19.94 -7.23 12.11
C LEU A 143 -19.25 -6.01 12.74
N THR A 144 -19.31 -5.84 14.06
CA THR A 144 -18.60 -4.75 14.75
C THR A 144 -17.07 -4.86 14.63
N GLU A 145 -16.53 -6.08 14.68
CA GLU A 145 -15.10 -6.33 14.49
C GLU A 145 -14.69 -5.98 13.06
N VAL A 146 -15.43 -6.44 12.05
CA VAL A 146 -15.18 -6.14 10.63
C VAL A 146 -15.30 -4.65 10.34
N LEU A 147 -16.30 -3.95 10.89
CA LEU A 147 -16.44 -2.50 10.76
C LEU A 147 -15.22 -1.77 11.33
N SER A 148 -14.75 -2.17 12.52
CA SER A 148 -13.56 -1.56 13.12
C SER A 148 -12.30 -1.80 12.29
N GLU A 149 -12.18 -2.99 11.69
CA GLU A 149 -11.05 -3.35 10.82
C GLU A 149 -11.08 -2.57 9.50
N LEU A 150 -12.27 -2.38 8.89
CA LEU A 150 -12.45 -1.56 7.70
C LEU A 150 -12.12 -0.08 7.96
N ASP A 151 -12.47 0.45 9.14
CA ASP A 151 -12.09 1.81 9.55
C ASP A 151 -10.57 1.96 9.68
N LEU A 152 -9.88 0.93 10.20
CA LEU A 152 -8.41 0.92 10.28
C LEU A 152 -7.77 0.83 8.90
N ILE A 153 -8.27 -0.04 8.03
CA ILE A 153 -7.82 -0.16 6.62
C ILE A 153 -8.01 1.18 5.90
N THR A 154 -9.14 1.85 6.10
CA THR A 154 -9.40 3.17 5.49
C THR A 154 -8.41 4.22 5.98
N LYS A 155 -8.12 4.25 7.28
CA LYS A 155 -7.12 5.17 7.85
C LYS A 155 -5.72 4.90 7.30
N GLU A 156 -5.30 3.63 7.29
CA GLU A 156 -3.99 3.23 6.76
C GLU A 156 -3.87 3.50 5.25
N THR A 157 -4.93 3.30 4.47
CA THR A 157 -4.97 3.63 3.04
C THR A 157 -4.77 5.13 2.81
N ASN A 158 -5.46 5.97 3.58
CA ASN A 158 -5.27 7.43 3.53
C ASN A 158 -3.84 7.86 3.91
N GLU A 159 -3.23 7.21 4.90
CA GLU A 159 -1.83 7.47 5.25
C GLU A 159 -0.88 6.98 4.15
N LEU A 160 -1.18 5.86 3.48
CA LEU A 160 -0.36 5.32 2.37
C LEU A 160 -0.38 6.26 1.15
N GLU A 161 -1.53 6.89 0.87
CA GLU A 161 -1.64 7.92 -0.16
C GLU A 161 -0.77 9.14 0.18
N LYS A 162 -0.86 9.65 1.42
CA LYS A 162 -0.03 10.76 1.90
C LYS A 162 1.46 10.41 1.83
N TYR A 163 1.83 9.21 2.28
CA TYR A 163 3.18 8.67 2.22
C TYR A 163 3.72 8.74 0.79
N SER A 164 2.97 8.22 -0.19
CA SER A 164 3.35 8.21 -1.60
C SER A 164 3.56 9.63 -2.14
N ARG A 165 2.62 10.54 -1.89
CA ARG A 165 2.69 11.92 -2.36
C ARG A 165 3.87 12.70 -1.77
N ILE A 166 4.12 12.53 -0.47
CA ILE A 166 5.21 13.21 0.23
C ILE A 166 6.56 12.70 -0.29
N ASN A 167 6.75 11.39 -0.39
CA ASN A 167 8.00 10.81 -0.88
C ASN A 167 8.25 11.19 -2.35
N TYR A 168 7.24 11.13 -3.22
CA TYR A 168 7.33 11.57 -4.62
C TYR A 168 7.81 13.03 -4.71
N THR A 169 7.21 13.92 -3.91
CA THR A 169 7.64 15.32 -3.83
C THR A 169 9.08 15.44 -3.33
N GLY A 170 9.52 14.57 -2.43
CA GLY A 170 10.86 14.53 -1.87
C GLY A 170 11.93 14.18 -2.91
N PHE A 171 11.69 13.15 -3.70
CA PHE A 171 12.57 12.78 -4.82
C PHE A 171 12.69 13.92 -5.84
N LEU A 172 11.56 14.52 -6.24
CA LEU A 172 11.57 15.66 -7.16
C LEU A 172 12.33 16.86 -6.61
N LYS A 173 12.22 17.14 -5.31
CA LYS A 173 12.94 18.25 -4.67
C LYS A 173 14.44 17.96 -4.53
N ALA A 174 14.82 16.72 -4.22
CA ALA A 174 16.22 16.30 -4.15
C ALA A 174 16.90 16.48 -5.52
N VAL A 175 16.27 15.99 -6.58
CA VAL A 175 16.75 16.17 -7.96
C VAL A 175 16.78 17.62 -8.38
N LYS A 176 15.71 18.40 -8.12
CA LYS A 176 15.69 19.83 -8.48
C LYS A 176 16.81 20.61 -7.77
N LYS A 177 17.16 20.21 -6.55
CA LYS A 177 18.27 20.80 -5.79
C LYS A 177 19.62 20.41 -6.40
N HIS A 178 19.81 19.13 -6.74
CA HIS A 178 20.97 18.65 -7.47
C HIS A 178 21.18 19.42 -8.78
N ASP A 179 20.18 19.40 -9.68
CA ASP A 179 20.25 20.01 -11.00
C ASP A 179 20.46 21.53 -10.93
N ARG A 180 20.01 22.20 -9.86
CA ARG A 180 20.27 23.62 -9.66
C ARG A 180 21.73 23.93 -9.30
N LYS A 181 22.39 23.06 -8.54
CA LYS A 181 23.78 23.25 -8.11
C LYS A 181 24.80 22.69 -9.10
N ARG A 182 24.48 21.57 -9.77
CA ARG A 182 25.42 20.76 -10.55
C ARG A 182 24.92 20.41 -11.96
N GLY A 183 23.74 20.87 -12.37
CA GLY A 183 23.09 20.53 -13.64
C GLY A 183 23.74 21.06 -14.92
N GLY A 184 24.97 21.59 -14.83
CA GLY A 184 25.83 21.89 -15.98
C GLY A 184 26.59 20.67 -16.50
N SER A 185 26.85 19.66 -15.65
CA SER A 185 27.54 18.42 -16.05
C SER A 185 26.55 17.28 -16.32
N TYR A 186 25.67 16.99 -15.36
CA TYR A 186 24.71 15.90 -15.45
C TYR A 186 23.36 16.30 -14.84
N ARG A 187 22.25 15.90 -15.48
CA ARG A 187 20.89 16.11 -14.96
C ARG A 187 20.32 14.78 -14.50
N VAL A 188 19.96 14.70 -13.24
CA VAL A 188 19.43 13.46 -12.63
C VAL A 188 17.93 13.31 -12.89
N ARG A 189 17.25 14.40 -13.33
CA ARG A 189 15.81 14.40 -13.57
C ARG A 189 15.32 13.36 -14.59
N PRO A 190 15.91 13.23 -15.79
CA PRO A 190 15.46 12.21 -16.75
C PRO A 190 15.62 10.79 -16.19
N LEU A 191 16.73 10.51 -15.51
CA LEU A 191 17.00 9.21 -14.89
C LEU A 191 15.95 8.87 -13.82
N LEU A 192 15.67 9.83 -12.92
CA LEU A 192 14.65 9.65 -11.89
C LEU A 192 13.27 9.45 -12.52
N GLN A 193 12.92 10.17 -13.59
CA GLN A 193 11.62 9.99 -14.26
C GLN A 193 11.45 8.59 -14.84
N VAL A 194 12.48 8.04 -15.49
CA VAL A 194 12.47 6.66 -16.01
C VAL A 194 12.28 5.67 -14.85
N ARG A 195 12.98 5.88 -13.73
CA ARG A 195 12.90 4.99 -12.57
C ARG A 195 11.57 5.09 -11.83
N LEU A 196 11.01 6.29 -11.70
CA LEU A 196 9.67 6.51 -11.14
C LEU A 196 8.58 5.92 -12.04
N ALA A 197 8.78 5.90 -13.36
CA ALA A 197 7.86 5.25 -14.29
C ALA A 197 7.96 3.72 -14.23
N ALA A 198 9.17 3.18 -14.01
CA ALA A 198 9.38 1.74 -13.84
C ALA A 198 8.92 1.20 -12.47
N LEU A 199 8.98 2.04 -11.44
CA LEU A 199 8.57 1.75 -10.06
C LEU A 199 7.42 2.69 -9.63
N PRO A 200 6.21 2.51 -10.20
CA PRO A 200 5.09 3.39 -9.93
C PRO A 200 4.52 3.16 -8.52
N PHE A 201 4.88 4.02 -7.56
CA PHE A 201 4.25 4.02 -6.22
C PHE A 201 3.25 5.17 -6.01
N ASN A 202 3.19 6.13 -6.94
CA ASN A 202 2.31 7.31 -6.85
C ASN A 202 1.13 7.29 -7.85
N THR A 203 1.04 6.26 -8.69
CA THR A 203 -0.03 6.13 -9.70
C THR A 203 -0.93 4.93 -9.44
N GLU A 204 -0.71 4.17 -8.38
CA GLU A 204 -1.65 3.12 -7.98
C GLU A 204 -2.94 3.81 -7.54
N ASP A 205 -4.00 3.54 -8.28
CA ASP A 205 -5.34 3.99 -7.96
C ASP A 205 -5.76 3.28 -6.68
N TYR A 206 -5.88 4.00 -5.57
CA TYR A 206 -6.38 3.46 -4.31
C TYR A 206 -7.92 3.34 -4.32
N SER A 207 -8.58 3.83 -5.37
CA SER A 207 -10.03 3.73 -5.59
C SER A 207 -10.59 2.31 -5.43
N PRO A 208 -9.95 1.23 -5.93
CA PRO A 208 -10.45 -0.14 -5.74
C PRO A 208 -10.36 -0.67 -4.30
N LEU A 209 -9.65 0.03 -3.40
CA LEU A 209 -9.64 -0.29 -1.96
C LEU A 209 -10.65 0.55 -1.17
N LEU A 210 -11.25 1.56 -1.80
CA LEU A 210 -12.13 2.55 -1.17
C LEU A 210 -13.61 2.42 -1.59
N TYR A 211 -13.89 1.71 -2.70
CA TYR A 211 -15.23 1.48 -3.25
C TYR A 211 -15.53 -0.01 -3.34
#